data_AF-A0A2W6DLU2-F1
#
_entry.id   AF-A0A2W6DLU2-F1
#
_cell.length_a   1.000
_cell.length_b   1.000
_cell.length_c   1.000
_cell.angle_alpha   90.00
_cell.angle_beta   90.00
_cell.angle_gamma   90.00
#
_symmetry.space_group_name_H-M   'P 1'
#
loop_
_entity.id
_entity.type
_entity.pdbx_description
1 polymer ?
#
loop_
_entity_poly.entity_id
_entity_poly.type
_entity_poly.pdbx_seq_one_letter_code
_entity_poly.pdbx_strand_id
1 'polypeptide(L)' 'MRGRKPKLNARQEAHLVSLMAAGEHSAAEVADLFGVSRPTVYRALERGRSAASA' A
#
# COMPACT_ATOMS: atom_id res chain seq x y z
N MET A 1 14.39 -17.22 -2.60
CA MET A 1 14.99 -15.89 -2.89
C MET A 1 14.31 -14.84 -2.03
N ARG A 2 15.03 -14.17 -1.11
CA ARG A 2 14.43 -13.10 -0.31
C ARG A 2 14.48 -11.81 -1.12
N GLY A 3 13.33 -11.39 -1.64
CA GLY A 3 13.19 -10.12 -2.35
C GLY A 3 13.55 -8.92 -1.48
N ARG A 4 13.77 -7.76 -2.10
CA ARG A 4 14.02 -6.50 -1.39
C ARG A 4 12.86 -6.23 -0.42
N LYS A 5 13.19 -5.87 0.82
CA LYS A 5 12.21 -5.54 1.85
C LYS A 5 11.31 -4.39 1.35
N PRO A 6 9.98 -4.48 1.52
CA PRO A 6 9.07 -3.39 1.16
C PRO A 6 9.45 -2.09 1.87
N LYS A 7 9.21 -0.94 1.21
CA LYS A 7 9.47 0.39 1.78
C LYS A 7 8.53 0.72 2.95
N LEU A 8 7.37 0.08 3.00
CA LEU A 8 6.37 0.22 4.06
C LEU A 8 6.45 -0.97 5.01
N ASN A 9 6.27 -0.72 6.31
CA ASN A 9 6.03 -1.80 7.27
C ASN A 9 4.56 -2.27 7.22
N ALA A 10 4.25 -3.39 7.87
CA ALA A 10 2.91 -3.99 7.83
C ALA A 10 1.79 -3.04 8.32
N ARG A 11 2.05 -2.22 9.35
CA ARG A 11 1.08 -1.24 9.86
C ARG A 11 0.82 -0.12 8.86
N GLN A 12 1.88 0.40 8.24
CA GLN A 12 1.76 1.43 7.20
C GLN A 12 1.03 0.88 5.97
N GLU A 13 1.30 -0.36 5.58
CA GLU A 13 0.60 -1.02 4.47
C GLU A 13 -0.89 -1.19 4.77
N ALA A 14 -1.26 -1.69 5.95
CA ALA A 14 -2.67 -1.82 6.35
C ALA A 14 -3.39 -0.46 6.37
N HIS A 15 -2.74 0.58 6.88
CA HIS A 15 -3.31 1.93 6.89
C HIS A 15 -3.48 2.50 5.48
N LEU A 16 -2.48 2.33 4.61
CA LEU A 16 -2.55 2.71 3.20
C LEU A 16 -3.71 2.02 2.48
N VAL A 17 -3.86 0.70 2.66
CA VAL A 17 -4.97 -0.07 2.06
C VAL A 17 -6.31 0.45 2.57
N SER A 18 -6.44 0.74 3.85
CA SER A 18 -7.68 1.30 4.44
C SER A 18 -8.05 2.66 3.83
N LEU A 19 -7.07 3.55 3.63
CA LEU A 19 -7.32 4.87 3.02
C LEU A 19 -7.79 4.75 1.56
N MET A 20 -7.15 3.86 0.79
CA MET A 20 -7.56 3.58 -0.58
C MET A 20 -8.95 2.91 -0.64
N ALA A 21 -9.27 2.04 0.32
CA ALA A 21 -10.57 1.37 0.39
C ALA A 21 -11.72 2.32 0.80
N ALA A 22 -11.43 3.34 1.60
CA ALA A 22 -12.40 4.39 1.93
C ALA A 22 -12.80 5.23 0.71
N GLY A 23 -11.97 5.27 -0.34
CA GLY A 23 -12.26 5.97 -1.59
C GLY A 23 -12.16 7.49 -1.52
N GLU A 24 -11.79 8.04 -0.36
CA GLU A 24 -11.67 9.50 -0.13
C GLU A 24 -10.34 10.08 -0.63
N HIS A 25 -9.35 9.24 -0.91
CA HIS A 25 -8.03 9.68 -1.38
C HIS A 25 -7.66 8.96 -2.68
N SER A 26 -7.08 9.73 -3.61
CA SER A 26 -6.45 9.17 -4.81
C SER A 26 -5.12 8.48 -4.48
N ALA A 27 -4.67 7.61 -5.40
CA ALA A 27 -3.36 6.97 -5.26
C ALA A 27 -2.18 7.96 -5.27
N ALA A 28 -2.36 9.18 -5.77
CA ALA A 28 -1.35 10.23 -5.72
C ALA A 28 -1.28 10.85 -4.32
N GLU A 29 -2.42 11.23 -3.74
CA GLU A 29 -2.50 11.80 -2.38
C GLU A 29 -2.00 10.81 -1.34
N VAL A 30 -2.36 9.53 -1.47
CA VAL A 30 -1.85 8.47 -0.59
C VAL A 30 -0.33 8.27 -0.77
N ALA A 31 0.20 8.43 -1.99
CA ALA A 31 1.65 8.33 -2.19
C ALA A 31 2.39 9.46 -1.46
N ASP A 32 1.86 10.69 -1.54
CA ASP A 32 2.41 11.87 -0.87
C ASP A 32 2.34 11.76 0.65
N LEU A 33 1.20 11.33 1.20
CA LEU A 33 1.00 11.11 2.65
C LEU A 33 2.02 10.14 3.26
N PHE A 34 2.47 9.15 2.49
CA PHE A 34 3.41 8.12 2.95
C PHE A 34 4.85 8.34 2.50
N GLY A 35 5.15 9.40 1.73
CA GLY A 35 6.49 9.63 1.17
C GLY A 35 6.96 8.51 0.24
N VAL A 36 6.03 7.94 -0.54
CA VAL A 36 6.28 6.85 -1.49
C VAL A 36 5.86 7.23 -2.90
N SER A 37 6.18 6.37 -3.87
CA SER A 37 5.72 6.56 -5.25
C SER A 37 4.39 5.85 -5.48
N ARG A 38 3.60 6.31 -6.48
CA ARG A 38 2.34 5.65 -6.89
C ARG A 38 2.49 4.13 -7.15
N PRO A 39 3.57 3.62 -7.79
CA PRO A 39 3.79 2.17 -7.90
C PRO A 39 3.89 1.45 -6.56
N THR A 40 4.39 2.11 -5.51
CA THR A 40 4.46 1.53 -4.16
C THR A 40 3.06 1.34 -3.58
N VAL A 41 2.15 2.31 -3.82
CA VAL A 41 0.74 2.23 -3.45
C VAL A 41 0.07 1.03 -4.13
N TYR A 42 0.22 0.89 -5.46
CA TYR A 42 -0.36 -0.25 -6.18
C TYR A 42 0.16 -1.60 -5.68
N ARG A 43 1.47 -1.71 -5.40
CA ARG A 43 2.04 -2.95 -4.85
C ARG A 43 1.55 -3.27 -3.44
N ALA A 44 1.27 -2.26 -2.62
CA ALA A 44 0.66 -2.44 -1.29
C ALA A 44 -0.78 -2.96 -1.42
N LEU A 45 -1.56 -2.45 -2.39
CA LEU A 45 -2.90 -2.95 -2.69
C LEU A 45 -2.88 -4.39 -3.22
N GLU A 46 -1.92 -4.74 -4.08
CA GLU A 46 -1.74 -6.12 -4.56
C GLU A 46 -1.45 -7.08 -3.39
N ARG A 47 -0.52 -6.72 -2.49
CA ARG A 47 -0.21 -7.53 -1.31
C ARG A 47 -1.42 -7.67 -0.36
N GLY A 48 -2.16 -6.59 -0.14
CA GLY A 48 -3.38 -6.60 0.66
C GLY A 48 -4.45 -7.54 0.09
N ARG A 49 -4.61 -7.58 -1.25
CA ARG A 49 -5.52 -8.53 -1.92
C ARG A 49 -5.05 -9.97 -1.75
N SER A 50 -3.76 -10.25 -1.96
CA SER A 50 -3.21 -11.61 -1.79
C SER A 50 -3.33 -12.13 -0.36
N ALA A 51 -3.25 -11.25 0.65
CA ALA A 51 -3.44 -11.61 2.05
C ALA A 51 -4.90 -11.90 2.42
N ALA A 52 -5.88 -11.32 1.71
CA ALA A 52 -7.30 -11.57 1.94
C ALA A 52 -7.82 -12.83 1.22
N SER A 53 -7.09 -13.32 0.21
CA SER A 53 -7.43 -14.52 -0.57
C SER A 53 -6.72 -15.81 -0.11
N ALA A 54 -5.92 -15.74 0.95
CA ALA A 54 -5.15 -16.84 1.52
C ALA A 54 -5.71 -17.23 2.89
#